data_AF-A0A9Q1EZX0-F1
#
_entry.id   AF-A0A9Q1EZX0-F1
#
_cell.length_a   1.000
_cell.length_b   1.000
_cell.length_c   1.000
_cell.angle_alpha   90.00
_cell.angle_beta   90.00
_cell.angle_gamma   90.00
#
_symmetry.space_group_name_H-M   'P 1'
#
loop_
_entity.id
_entity.type
_entity.pdbx_description
1 polymer ?
#
loop_
_entity_poly.entity_id
_entity_poly.type
_entity_poly.pdbx_seq_one_letter_code
_entity_poly.pdbx_strand_id
1 'polypeptide(L)'
;MEEYEKLASELLEWIWLTVPWLENRAAEQSMPAMQQKLEDFHDYHRVHKPPRVREKFQLEIDFNTLQTKLRLSNRPAFMPSEGKMVSVRL
;
A
#
# COMPACT_ATOMS: atom_id res chain seq x y z
N MET A 1 -7.38 14.79 8.32
CA MET A 1 -7.46 13.51 9.07
C MET A 1 -8.29 12.53 8.26
N GLU A 2 -9.47 12.93 7.80
CA GLU A 2 -10.30 12.16 6.86
C GLU A 2 -9.59 11.80 5.54
N GLU A 3 -8.87 12.74 4.91
CA GLU A 3 -8.07 12.44 3.71
C GLU A 3 -6.99 11.38 3.95
N TYR A 4 -6.28 11.46 5.07
CA TYR A 4 -5.29 10.46 5.47
C TYR A 4 -5.95 9.09 5.62
N GLU A 5 -7.09 9.03 6.30
CA GLU A 5 -7.81 7.77 6.49
C GLU A 5 -8.34 7.18 5.17
N LYS A 6 -8.81 8.03 4.25
CA LYS A 6 -9.27 7.61 2.93
C LYS A 6 -8.12 7.01 2.12
N LEU A 7 -7.02 7.76 1.97
CA LEU A 7 -5.83 7.33 1.23
C LEU A 7 -5.20 6.07 1.84
N ALA A 8 -5.15 5.98 3.17
CA ALA A 8 -4.68 4.78 3.86
C ALA A 8 -5.57 3.57 3.57
N SER A 9 -6.89 3.75 3.59
CA SER A 9 -7.84 2.66 3.30
C SER A 9 -7.70 2.16 1.86
N GLU A 10 -7.59 3.05 0.88
CA GLU A 10 -7.40 2.70 -0.53
C GLU A 10 -6.08 1.94 -0.76
N LEU A 11 -4.98 2.42 -0.16
CA LEU A 11 -3.69 1.74 -0.27
C LEU A 11 -3.73 0.35 0.37
N LEU A 12 -4.32 0.23 1.55
CA LEU A 12 -4.42 -1.05 2.25
C LEU A 12 -5.30 -2.03 1.47
N GLU A 13 -6.47 -1.61 0.99
CA GLU A 13 -7.33 -2.43 0.14
C GLU A 13 -6.57 -2.97 -1.09
N TRP A 14 -5.78 -2.11 -1.75
CA TRP A 14 -4.95 -2.54 -2.86
C TRP A 14 -3.92 -3.61 -2.45
N ILE A 15 -3.27 -3.46 -1.29
CA ILE A 15 -2.33 -4.46 -0.76
C ILE A 15 -3.06 -5.77 -0.49
N TRP A 16 -4.23 -5.73 0.17
CA TRP A 16 -5.04 -6.90 0.49
C TRP A 16 -5.47 -7.68 -0.75
N LEU A 17 -5.79 -7.00 -1.85
CA LEU A 17 -6.14 -7.64 -3.12
C LEU A 17 -4.92 -8.20 -3.87
N THR A 18 -3.78 -7.52 -3.77
CA THR A 18 -2.58 -7.86 -4.54
C THR A 18 -1.76 -8.99 -3.91
N VAL A 19 -1.70 -9.07 -2.58
CA VAL A 19 -0.89 -10.08 -1.86
C VAL A 19 -1.27 -11.51 -2.24
N PRO A 20 -2.55 -11.93 -2.25
CA PRO A 20 -2.93 -13.30 -2.64
C PRO A 20 -2.52 -13.63 -4.08
N TRP A 21 -2.58 -12.65 -4.99
CA TRP A 21 -2.14 -12.82 -6.38
C TRP A 21 -0.61 -13.03 -6.46
N LEU A 22 0.18 -12.29 -5.67
CA LEU A 22 1.64 -12.46 -5.59
C LEU A 22 2.06 -13.76 -4.91
N GLU A 23 1.29 -14.22 -3.93
CA GLU A 23 1.55 -15.49 -3.22
C GLU A 23 1.20 -16.71 -4.06
N ASN A 24 0.37 -16.55 -5.11
CA ASN A 24 0.02 -17.63 -6.03
C ASN A 24 1.20 -17.98 -6.97
N ARG A 25 2.08 -18.84 -6.47
CA ARG A 25 3.23 -19.39 -7.20
C ARG A 25 2.92 -20.66 -8.00
N ALA A 26 1.65 -20.98 -8.23
CA ALA A 26 1.28 -22.14 -9.04
C ALA A 26 1.81 -22.02 -10.46
N ALA A 27 2.35 -23.12 -11.01
CA ALA A 27 2.74 -23.17 -12.41
C ALA A 27 1.50 -23.23 -13.31
N GLU A 28 1.55 -22.56 -14.45
CA GLU A 28 0.49 -22.66 -15.46
C GLU A 28 0.63 -23.94 -16.28
N GLN A 29 -0.49 -24.43 -16.81
CA GLN A 29 -0.53 -25.71 -17.54
C GLN A 29 0.16 -25.67 -18.92
N SER A 30 0.40 -24.46 -19.46
CA SER A 30 1.00 -24.27 -20.78
C SER A 30 2.10 -23.21 -20.76
N MET A 31 3.10 -23.37 -21.64
CA MET A 31 4.20 -22.41 -21.79
C MET A 31 3.72 -20.99 -22.14
N PRO A 32 2.74 -20.78 -23.04
CA PRO A 32 2.20 -19.45 -23.31
C PRO A 32 1.53 -18.83 -22.08
N ALA A 33 0.78 -19.60 -21.30
CA ALA A 33 0.16 -19.10 -20.07
C ALA A 33 1.21 -18.72 -19.02
N MET A 34 2.30 -19.49 -18.91
CA MET A 34 3.41 -19.16 -18.03
C MET A 34 4.15 -17.89 -18.46
N GLN A 35 4.31 -17.66 -19.78
CA GLN A 35 4.88 -16.43 -20.31
C GLN A 35 4.00 -15.21 -20.00
N GLN A 36 2.69 -15.31 -20.23
CA GLN A 36 1.75 -14.24 -19.89
C GLN A 36 1.81 -13.88 -18.40
N LYS A 37 1.84 -14.90 -17.53
CA LYS A 37 1.96 -14.68 -16.08
C LYS A 37 3.23 -13.94 -15.68
N LEU A 38 4.35 -14.18 -16.36
CA LEU A 38 5.60 -13.45 -16.13
C LEU A 38 5.52 -12.00 -16.64
N GLU A 39 4.85 -11.77 -17.76
CA GLU A 39 4.60 -10.42 -18.29
C GLU A 39 3.72 -9.62 -17.33
N ASP A 40 2.62 -10.20 -16.84
CA ASP A 40 1.75 -9.56 -15.84
C ASP A 40 2.52 -9.21 -14.57
N PHE A 41 3.46 -10.06 -14.14
CA PHE A 41 4.35 -9.79 -13.01
C PHE A 41 5.35 -8.66 -13.29
N HIS A 42 5.91 -8.61 -14.50
CA HIS A 42 6.79 -7.51 -14.90
C HIS A 42 6.05 -6.18 -14.94
N ASP A 43 4.84 -6.15 -15.47
CA ASP A 43 3.98 -4.96 -15.53
C ASP A 43 3.55 -4.52 -14.14
N TYR A 44 3.19 -5.47 -13.27
CA TYR A 44 2.98 -5.20 -11.85
C TYR A 44 4.17 -4.47 -11.23
N HIS A 45 5.38 -5.00 -11.41
CA HIS A 45 6.58 -4.44 -10.79
C HIS A 45 6.98 -3.06 -11.37
N ARG A 46 6.78 -2.85 -12.68
CA ARG A 46 7.22 -1.62 -13.38
C ARG A 46 6.20 -0.49 -13.38
N VAL A 47 4.91 -0.81 -13.37
CA VAL A 47 3.84 0.17 -13.57
C VAL A 47 2.96 0.28 -12.33
N HIS A 48 2.49 -0.85 -11.80
CA HIS A 48 1.47 -0.82 -10.74
C HIS A 48 2.04 -0.64 -9.32
N LYS A 49 3.20 -1.26 -9.00
CA LYS A 49 3.84 -1.15 -7.69
C LYS A 49 4.44 0.24 -7.41
N PRO A 50 5.16 0.90 -8.35
CA PRO A 50 5.81 2.19 -8.07
C PRO A 50 4.91 3.32 -7.54
N PRO A 51 3.69 3.58 -8.08
CA PRO A 51 2.81 4.61 -7.54
C PRO A 51 2.35 4.29 -6.11
N ARG A 52 2.09 3.01 -5.80
CA ARG A 52 1.68 2.57 -4.45
C ARG A 52 2.77 2.76 -3.40
N VAL A 53 4.03 2.56 -3.79
CA VAL A 53 5.19 2.88 -2.93
C VAL A 53 5.27 4.38 -2.65
N ARG A 54 4.99 5.23 -3.64
CA ARG A 54 4.95 6.69 -3.44
C ARG A 54 3.80 7.10 -2.53
N GLU A 55 2.60 6.55 -2.72
CA GLU A 55 1.44 6.77 -1.86
C GLU A 55 1.73 6.39 -0.41
N LYS A 56 2.36 5.23 -0.20
CA LYS A 56 2.81 4.80 1.14
C LYS A 56 3.75 5.83 1.76
N PHE A 57 4.77 6.25 1.03
CA PHE A 57 5.75 7.23 1.52
C PHE A 57 5.09 8.57 1.88
N GLN A 58 4.14 9.03 1.05
CA GLN A 58 3.38 10.24 1.32
C GLN A 58 2.54 10.11 2.60
N LEU A 59 1.87 8.98 2.81
CA LEU A 59 1.11 8.71 4.03
C LEU A 59 2.02 8.73 5.28
N GLU A 60 3.24 8.18 5.21
CA GLU A 60 4.21 8.26 6.31
C GLU A 60 4.61 9.71 6.62
N ILE A 61 4.82 10.55 5.59
CA ILE A 61 5.10 11.98 5.76
C ILE A 61 3.92 12.71 6.40
N ASP A 62 2.71 12.48 5.90
CA ASP A 62 1.49 13.13 6.38
C ASP A 62 1.21 12.78 7.83
N PHE A 63 1.40 11.50 8.19
CA PHE A 63 1.29 11.04 9.57
C PHE A 63 2.30 11.75 10.47
N ASN A 64 3.58 11.78 10.12
CA ASN A 64 4.62 12.45 10.91
C ASN A 64 4.36 13.96 11.07
N THR A 65 3.85 14.59 10.00
CA THR A 65 3.46 16.00 10.01
C THR A 65 2.29 16.24 10.97
N LEU A 66 1.25 15.40 10.92
CA LEU A 66 0.10 15.44 11.82
C LEU A 66 0.54 15.25 13.29
N GLN A 67 1.37 14.25 13.57
CA GLN A 67 1.92 14.01 14.92
C GLN A 67 2.67 15.23 15.45
N THR A 68 3.55 15.81 14.62
CA THR A 68 4.34 16.98 15.02
C THR A 68 3.45 18.18 15.31
N LYS A 69 2.45 18.46 14.46
CA LYS A 69 1.49 19.56 14.67
C LYS A 69 0.68 19.40 15.95
N LEU A 70 0.21 18.19 16.25
CA LEU A 70 -0.56 17.91 17.46
C LEU A 70 0.30 18.07 18.72
N ARG A 71 1.53 17.55 18.69
CA ARG A 71 2.51 17.72 19.77
C ARG A 71 2.78 19.20 20.06
N LEU A 72 3.06 20.00 19.02
CA LEU A 72 3.31 21.44 19.18
C LEU A 72 2.09 22.20 19.72
N SER A 73 0.88 21.69 19.47
CA SER A 73 -0.37 22.29 19.92
C SER A 73 -0.85 21.76 21.28
N ASN A 74 -0.03 20.96 21.98
CA ASN A 74 -0.39 20.23 23.20
C ASN A 74 -1.70 19.41 23.07
N ARG A 75 -1.97 18.89 21.87
CA ARG A 75 -3.11 17.99 21.58
C ARG A 75 -2.64 16.53 21.60
N PRO A 76 -3.54 15.58 21.92
CA PRO A 76 -3.21 14.16 21.89
C PRO A 76 -2.75 13.72 20.49
N ALA A 77 -1.86 12.73 20.46
CA ALA A 77 -1.35 12.12 19.24
C ALA A 77 -2.49 11.58 18.37
N PHE A 78 -2.35 11.70 17.05
CA PHE A 78 -3.31 11.11 16.14
C PHE A 78 -3.17 9.58 16.15
N MET A 79 -4.27 8.88 16.38
CA MET A 79 -4.32 7.43 16.18
C MET A 79 -5.30 7.14 15.04
N PRO A 80 -4.83 6.57 13.92
CA PRO A 80 -5.72 6.12 12.85
C PRO A 80 -6.68 5.06 13.39
N SER A 81 -7.88 5.00 12.82
CA SER A 81 -8.84 3.93 13.11
C SER A 81 -8.22 2.53 12.92
N GLU A 82 -8.71 1.53 13.65
CA GLU A 82 -8.21 0.15 13.59
C GLU A 82 -8.11 -0.34 12.13
N GLY A 83 -6.98 -0.95 11.79
CA GLY A 83 -6.71 -1.44 10.44
C GLY A 83 -6.22 -0.38 9.44
N LYS A 84 -6.29 0.93 9.73
CA LYS A 84 -5.80 2.01 8.83
C LYS A 84 -4.35 2.43 9.08
N MET A 85 -3.64 1.70 9.93
CA MET A 85 -2.22 1.98 10.21
C MET A 85 -1.35 1.40 9.09
N VAL A 86 -0.69 2.29 8.34
CA VAL A 86 0.25 1.89 7.29
C VAL A 86 1.60 1.52 7.91
N SER A 87 1.72 0.30 8.44
CA SER A 87 2.98 -0.27 8.96
C SER A 87 3.56 -1.38 8.06
N VAL A 88 2.80 -1.78 7.04
CA VAL A 88 3.17 -2.85 6.10
C VAL A 88 4.41 -2.50 5.27
N ARG A 89 5.36 -3.43 5.17
CA ARG A 89 6.46 -3.35 4.20
C ARG A 89 5.93 -3.72 2.81
N LEU A 90 6.11 -2.81 1.84
CA LEU A 90 5.89 -3.05 0.40
C LEU A 90 7.13 -3.66 -0.23
#